data_AF-A0ABD2KVG8-F1
#
_entry.id   AF-A0ABD2KVG8-F1
#
_cell.length_a   1.000
_cell.length_b   1.000
_cell.length_c   1.000
_cell.angle_alpha   90.00
_cell.angle_beta   90.00
_cell.angle_gamma   90.00
#
_symmetry.space_group_name_H-M   'P 1'
#
loop_
_entity.id
_entity.type
_entity.pdbx_description
1 polymer ?
#
loop_
_entity_poly.entity_id
_entity_poly.type
_entity_poly.pdbx_seq_one_letter_code
_entity_poly.pdbx_strand_id
1 'polypeptide(L)'
;MHFGAEQVNRRIYGFKADFFATSANSLATECVFLDGASHSPTDAIEAWAELVEMMFSSVRDGYYAEVRRRRRCSGGAAGETKSGQNGKIIK
;
A
#
# COMPACT_ATOMS: atom_id res chain seq x y z
N MET A 1 5.67 -7.17 -1.02
CA MET A 1 4.84 -6.70 0.11
C MET A 1 5.56 -5.74 1.08
N HIS A 2 6.75 -6.07 1.60
CA HIS A 2 7.44 -5.24 2.62
C HIS A 2 7.63 -3.77 2.19
N PHE A 3 8.15 -3.55 0.98
CA PHE A 3 8.37 -2.20 0.43
C PHE A 3 7.13 -1.30 0.48
N GLY A 4 5.96 -1.82 0.08
CA GLY A 4 4.71 -1.07 0.12
C GLY A 4 4.27 -0.69 1.53
N ALA A 5 4.49 -1.56 2.51
CA ALA A 5 4.17 -1.29 3.91
C ALA A 5 5.05 -0.16 4.49
N GLU A 6 6.34 -0.12 4.15
CA GLU A 6 7.25 0.95 4.57
C GLU A 6 6.81 2.32 4.07
N GLN A 7 6.22 2.41 2.87
CA GLN A 7 5.76 3.68 2.32
C GLN A 7 4.56 4.28 3.09
N VAL A 8 3.85 3.51 3.91
CA VAL A 8 2.74 4.03 4.74
C VAL A 8 3.24 5.08 5.74
N ASN A 9 4.50 5.01 6.17
CA ASN A 9 5.12 6.04 7.02
C ASN A 9 5.17 7.41 6.35
N ARG A 10 5.24 7.46 5.01
CA ARG A 10 5.34 8.70 4.25
C ARG A 10 4.00 9.42 4.06
N ARG A 11 2.88 8.84 4.53
CA ARG A 11 1.55 9.48 4.45
C ARG A 11 1.49 10.84 5.16
N ILE A 12 2.31 11.05 6.18
CA ILE A 12 2.43 12.35 6.86
C ILE A 12 2.98 13.46 5.95
N TYR A 13 3.67 13.08 4.87
CA TYR A 13 4.19 13.98 3.83
C TYR A 13 3.27 14.03 2.59
N GLY A 14 2.04 13.53 2.69
CA GLY A 14 1.07 13.55 1.59
C GLY A 14 1.16 12.39 0.59
N PHE A 15 2.01 11.38 0.85
CA PHE A 15 2.13 10.20 0.00
C PHE A 15 0.79 9.44 -0.11
N LYS A 16 0.41 9.09 -1.35
CA LYS A 16 -0.81 8.35 -1.69
C LYS A 16 -0.48 7.08 -2.49
N ALA A 17 -1.40 6.11 -2.49
CA ALA A 17 -1.23 4.90 -3.29
C ALA A 17 -1.16 5.20 -4.80
N ASP A 18 -1.77 6.29 -5.27
CA ASP A 18 -1.78 6.69 -6.69
C ASP A 18 -0.37 6.95 -7.24
N PHE A 19 0.59 7.33 -6.38
CA PHE A 19 1.99 7.49 -6.80
C PHE A 19 2.57 6.20 -7.38
N PHE A 20 2.13 5.04 -6.91
CA PHE A 20 2.54 3.75 -7.46
C PHE A 20 2.00 3.54 -8.88
N ALA A 21 0.74 3.90 -9.11
CA ALA A 21 0.12 3.79 -10.43
C ALA A 21 0.77 4.76 -11.42
N THR A 22 1.01 6.01 -11.02
CA THR A 22 1.74 6.98 -11.84
C THR A 22 3.15 6.51 -12.15
N SER A 23 3.87 5.99 -11.16
CA SER A 23 5.24 5.47 -11.36
C SER A 23 5.27 4.28 -12.31
N ALA A 24 4.33 3.35 -12.18
CA ALA A 24 4.21 2.19 -13.07
C ALA A 24 3.97 2.62 -14.54
N ASN A 25 3.06 3.58 -14.75
CA ASN A 25 2.76 4.09 -16.09
C ASN A 25 3.96 4.81 -16.72
N SER A 26 4.64 5.66 -15.96
CA SER A 26 5.86 6.33 -16.42
C SER A 26 6.95 5.33 -16.76
N LEU A 27 7.17 4.31 -15.92
CA LEU A 27 8.15 3.25 -16.17
C LEU A 27 7.83 2.47 -17.44
N ALA A 28 6.59 2.02 -17.61
CA ALA A 28 6.18 1.32 -18.81
C ALA A 28 6.38 2.17 -20.08
N THR A 29 6.03 3.46 -20.02
CA THR A 29 6.17 4.38 -21.14
C THR A 29 7.64 4.57 -21.55
N GLU A 30 8.54 4.80 -20.59
CA GLU A 30 9.97 4.94 -20.84
C GLU A 30 10.59 3.64 -21.36
N CYS A 31 10.19 2.49 -20.82
CA CYS A 31 10.66 1.19 -21.27
C CYS A 31 10.22 0.87 -22.71
N VAL A 32 8.98 1.19 -23.08
CA VAL A 32 8.48 1.08 -24.46
C VAL A 32 9.26 1.99 -25.40
N PHE A 33 9.55 3.23 -24.98
CA PHE A 33 10.32 4.17 -25.79
C PHE A 33 11.75 3.65 -26.06
N LEU A 34 12.42 3.11 -25.02
CA LEU A 34 13.74 2.49 -25.14
C LEU A 34 13.73 1.24 -26.02
N ASP A 35 12.62 0.50 -26.04
CA ASP A 35 12.47 -0.72 -26.84
C ASP A 35 12.16 -0.44 -28.33
N GLY A 36 11.88 0.82 -28.71
CA GLY A 36 11.32 1.22 -30.01
C GLY A 36 12.11 0.89 -31.27
N ALA A 37 13.27 0.22 -31.18
CA ALA A 37 14.02 -0.31 -32.31
C ALA A 37 14.14 -1.85 -32.32
N SER A 38 13.65 -2.53 -31.27
CA SER A 38 13.84 -3.96 -31.03
C SER A 38 12.57 -4.78 -31.29
N HIS A 39 11.42 -4.33 -30.78
CA HIS A 39 10.14 -5.01 -30.96
C HIS A 39 9.08 -4.07 -31.52
N SER A 40 7.93 -4.64 -31.92
CA SER A 40 6.79 -3.84 -32.33
C SER A 40 6.27 -3.02 -31.13
N PRO A 41 5.76 -1.79 -31.34
CA PRO A 41 5.24 -0.98 -30.25
C PRO A 41 4.14 -1.66 -29.44
N THR A 42 3.31 -2.48 -30.08
CA THR A 42 2.21 -3.20 -29.44
C THR A 42 2.75 -4.29 -28.51
N ASP A 43 3.66 -5.14 -29.00
CA ASP A 43 4.24 -6.23 -28.20
C ASP A 43 5.04 -5.69 -27.01
N ALA A 44 5.75 -4.57 -27.22
CA ALA A 44 6.49 -3.89 -26.16
C ALA A 44 5.54 -3.33 -25.08
N ILE A 45 4.48 -2.62 -25.46
CA ILE A 45 3.52 -2.04 -24.50
C ILE A 45 2.87 -3.14 -23.66
N GLU A 46 2.43 -4.23 -24.28
CA GLU A 46 1.79 -5.34 -23.57
C GLU A 46 2.75 -5.98 -22.56
N ALA A 47 3.97 -6.31 -22.97
CA ALA A 47 4.96 -6.93 -22.10
C ALA A 47 5.35 -6.02 -20.92
N TRP A 48 5.59 -4.73 -21.19
CA TRP A 48 5.95 -3.78 -20.13
C TRP A 48 4.78 -3.48 -19.20
N ALA A 49 3.55 -3.42 -19.71
CA ALA A 49 2.35 -3.25 -18.89
C ALA A 49 2.15 -4.42 -17.92
N GLU A 50 2.25 -5.66 -18.41
CA GLU A 50 2.14 -6.87 -17.58
C GLU A 50 3.22 -6.91 -16.49
N LEU A 51 4.46 -6.58 -16.84
CA LEU A 51 5.56 -6.55 -15.87
C LEU A 51 5.33 -5.52 -14.77
N VAL A 52 4.98 -4.28 -15.12
CA VAL A 52 4.76 -3.24 -14.11
C VAL A 52 3.53 -3.53 -13.27
N GLU A 53 2.47 -4.10 -13.84
CA GLU A 53 1.29 -4.52 -13.08
C GLU A 53 1.64 -5.61 -12.06
N MET A 54 2.42 -6.62 -12.48
CA MET A 54 2.90 -7.68 -11.61
C MET A 54 3.76 -7.12 -10.46
N MET A 55 4.71 -6.22 -10.75
CA MET A 55 5.57 -5.63 -9.74
C MET A 55 4.79 -4.75 -8.75
N PHE A 56 3.96 -3.85 -9.26
CA PHE A 56 3.29 -2.84 -8.45
C PHE A 56 2.00 -3.33 -7.77
N SER A 57 1.39 -4.44 -8.21
CA SER A 57 0.30 -5.09 -7.45
C SER A 57 0.77 -5.48 -6.04
N SER A 58 1.91 -6.18 -5.93
CA SER A 58 2.49 -6.62 -4.65
C SER A 58 2.88 -5.45 -3.72
N VAL A 59 3.17 -4.29 -4.29
CA VAL A 59 3.51 -3.05 -3.58
C VAL A 59 2.23 -2.38 -3.06
N ARG A 60 1.21 -2.23 -3.92
CA ARG A 60 -0.10 -1.70 -3.53
C ARG A 60 -0.75 -2.54 -2.44
N ASP A 61 -0.68 -3.86 -2.56
CA ASP A 61 -1.22 -4.79 -1.57
C ASP A 61 -0.56 -4.62 -0.20
N GLY A 62 0.77 -4.55 -0.16
CA GLY A 62 1.52 -4.28 1.07
C GLY A 62 1.15 -2.94 1.71
N TYR A 63 1.02 -1.89 0.90
CA TYR A 63 0.61 -0.57 1.37
C TYR A 63 -0.79 -0.59 2.00
N TYR A 64 -1.77 -1.16 1.30
CA TYR A 64 -3.14 -1.22 1.82
C TYR A 64 -3.29 -2.15 3.01
N ALA A 65 -2.57 -3.28 3.06
CA ALA A 65 -2.56 -4.18 4.21
C ALA A 65 -2.07 -3.47 5.47
N GLU A 66 -0.98 -2.71 5.36
CA GLU A 66 -0.41 -1.94 6.47
C GLU A 66 -1.31 -0.77 6.90
N VAL A 67 -1.94 -0.07 5.96
CA VAL A 67 -2.96 0.96 6.28
C VAL A 67 -4.11 0.35 7.08
N ARG A 68 -4.63 -0.81 6.67
CA ARG A 68 -5.70 -1.50 7.41
C ARG A 68 -5.21 -1.95 8.79
N ARG A 69 -3.98 -2.44 8.91
CA ARG A 69 -3.38 -2.83 10.20
C ARG A 69 -3.31 -1.64 11.16
N ARG A 70 -2.82 -0.48 10.71
CA ARG A 70 -2.71 0.73 11.54
C ARG A 70 -4.07 1.21 12.04
N ARG A 71 -5.11 1.18 11.19
CA ARG A 71 -6.48 1.54 11.61
C ARG A 71 -7.00 0.64 12.72
N ARG A 72 -6.75 -0.68 12.66
CA ARG A 72 -7.13 -1.63 13.71
C ARG A 72 -6.37 -1.37 15.02
N CYS A 73 -5.07 -1.11 14.95
CA CYS A 73 -4.27 -0.81 16.13
C CYS A 73 -4.63 0.54 16.77
N SER A 74 -4.97 1.56 15.98
CA SER A 74 -5.37 2.87 16.50
C SER A 74 -6.80 2.89 17.05
N GLY A 75 -7.66 1.96 16.63
CA GLY A 75 -9.05 1.86 17.08
C GLY A 75 -9.28 0.99 18.32
N GLY A 76 -8.27 0.28 18.82
CA GLY A 76 -8.39 -0.65 19.95
C GLY A 76 -8.09 -0.06 21.35
N ALA A 77 -7.71 1.21 21.45
CA ALA A 77 -7.31 1.84 22.72
C ALA A 77 -8.40 2.76 23.33
N ALA A 78 -9.67 2.42 23.13
CA ALA A 78 -10.80 3.16 23.72
C ALA A 78 -11.87 2.18 24.21
N GLY A 79 -11.63 1.52 25.34
CA GLY A 79 -12.68 0.73 25.98
C GLY A 79 -12.24 -0.29 27.00
N GLU A 80 -11.32 0.02 27.92
CA GLU A 80 -11.12 -0.86 29.09
C GLU A 80 -10.48 -0.12 30.27
N THR A 81 -11.29 0.56 31.07
CA THR A 81 -11.01 0.79 32.50
C THR A 81 -12.33 1.05 33.25
N LYS A 82 -12.89 0.00 33.85
CA LYS A 82 -13.55 0.07 35.16
C LYS A 82 -13.14 -1.14 35.98
N SER A 83 -11.97 -1.04 36.59
CA SER A 83 -11.62 -1.76 37.82
C SER A 83 -12.33 -1.06 38.97
N GLY A 84 -13.04 -1.80 39.82
CA GLY A 84 -13.75 -1.25 40.97
C GLY A 84 -14.61 -2.26 41.71
N GLN A 85 -13.97 -3.28 42.32
CA GLN A 85 -14.53 -4.05 43.42
C GLN A 85 -14.88 -3.13 44.60
N ASN A 86 -16.07 -3.29 45.18
CA ASN A 86 -16.45 -3.04 46.59
C ASN A 86 -17.95 -3.38 46.68
N GLY A 87 -18.49 -4.22 47.56
CA GLY A 87 -18.13 -4.53 48.94
C GLY A 87 -19.49 -4.72 49.63
N LYS A 88 -19.80 -5.95 50.02
CA LYS A 88 -21.06 -6.39 50.62
C LYS A 88 -21.27 -5.65 51.97
N ILE A 89 -22.38 -4.94 52.15
CA ILE A 89 -22.80 -4.46 53.48
C ILE A 89 -24.18 -5.02 53.81
N ILE A 90 -24.17 -5.84 54.85
CA ILE A 90 -25.30 -6.39 55.57
C ILE A 90 -25.71 -5.35 56.61
N LYS A 91 -26.99 -4.97 56.69
CA LYS A 91 -27.72 -4.70 57.94
C LYS A 91 -29.19 -4.99 57.70
#